data_AF-A0A359EKW4-F1
#
_entry.id   AF-A0A359EKW4-F1
#
_cell.length_a   1.000
_cell.length_b   1.000
_cell.length_c   1.000
_cell.angle_alpha   90.00
_cell.angle_beta   90.00
_cell.angle_gamma   90.00
#
_symmetry.space_group_name_H-M   'P 1'
#
loop_
_entity.id
_entity.type
_entity.pdbx_description
1 polymer ?
#
loop_
_entity_poly.entity_id
_entity_poly.type
_entity_poly.pdbx_seq_one_letter_code
_entity_poly.pdbx_strand_id
1 'polypeptide(L)' 'NDAVKSLLTRGGWTTLTAVNLMLFSLLHNPCSTTIYTIYKETGSKKWAAAAALLPLGMGFAVTFVVAQIWRLVAGLV' A
#
# COMPACT_ATOMS: atom_id res chain seq x y z
N ASN A 1 -9.21 -25.93 -1.30
CA ASN A 1 -8.81 -25.19 -0.08
C ASN A 1 -9.98 -24.32 0.36
N ASP A 2 -11.04 -24.97 0.84
CA ASP A 2 -12.29 -24.28 1.19
C ASP A 2 -12.23 -23.64 2.57
N ALA A 3 -11.36 -24.17 3.44
CA ALA A 3 -11.08 -23.61 4.75
C ALA A 3 -10.51 -22.18 4.66
N VAL A 4 -9.48 -21.94 3.84
CA VAL A 4 -8.90 -20.58 3.69
C VAL A 4 -9.91 -19.62 3.07
N LYS A 5 -10.67 -20.06 2.05
CA LYS A 5 -11.71 -19.25 1.43
C LYS A 5 -12.76 -18.81 2.46
N SER A 6 -13.26 -19.76 3.28
CA SER A 6 -14.25 -19.48 4.33
C SER A 6 -13.72 -18.52 5.39
N LEU A 7 -12.46 -18.67 5.81
CA LEU A 7 -11.84 -17.74 6.76
C LEU A 7 -11.76 -16.32 6.20
N LEU A 8 -11.32 -16.16 4.95
CA LEU A 8 -11.19 -14.85 4.32
C LEU A 8 -12.55 -14.18 4.12
N THR A 9 -13.54 -14.89 3.57
CA THR A 9 -14.88 -14.33 3.34
C THR A 9 -15.58 -13.98 4.66
N ARG A 10 -15.45 -14.81 5.71
CA ARG A 10 -15.95 -14.49 7.05
C ARG A 10 -15.25 -13.30 7.68
N GLY A 11 -13.97 -13.09 7.36
CA GLY A 11 -13.19 -11.92 7.74
C GLY A 11 -13.48 -10.65 6.92
N GLY A 12 -14.46 -10.68 6.01
CA GLY A 12 -14.83 -9.53 5.18
C GLY A 12 -13.85 -9.23 4.06
N TRP A 13 -12.97 -10.18 3.69
CA TRP A 13 -12.10 -9.99 2.52
C TRP A 13 -12.93 -9.91 1.24
N THR A 14 -12.75 -8.79 0.54
CA THR A 14 -13.29 -8.57 -0.79
C THR A 14 -12.15 -8.58 -1.82
N THR A 15 -12.49 -8.71 -3.10
CA THR A 15 -11.51 -8.53 -4.19
C THR A 15 -10.85 -7.16 -4.11
N LEU A 16 -11.61 -6.12 -3.74
CA LEU A 16 -11.07 -4.77 -3.54
C LEU A 16 -10.01 -4.75 -2.42
N THR A 17 -10.27 -5.42 -1.30
CA THR A 17 -9.32 -5.55 -0.19
C THR A 17 -8.04 -6.26 -0.65
N ALA A 18 -8.17 -7.36 -1.41
CA ALA A 18 -7.02 -8.11 -1.91
C ALA A 18 -6.15 -7.28 -2.87
N VAL A 19 -6.78 -6.58 -3.82
CA VAL A 19 -6.07 -5.70 -4.78
C VAL A 19 -5.38 -4.55 -4.05
N ASN A 20 -6.07 -3.87 -3.12
CA ASN A 20 -5.47 -2.76 -2.37
C ASN A 20 -4.31 -3.22 -1.48
N LEU A 21 -4.39 -4.40 -0.86
CA LEU A 21 -3.27 -4.94 -0.09
C LEU A 21 -2.06 -5.26 -0.97
N MET A 22 -2.27 -5.81 -2.17
CA MET A 22 -1.19 -6.07 -3.11
C MET A 22 -0.51 -4.77 -3.58
N LEU A 23 -1.31 -3.77 -3.97
CA LEU A 23 -0.81 -2.47 -4.41
C LEU A 23 -0.07 -1.73 -3.29
N PHE A 24 -0.65 -1.68 -2.09
CA PHE A 24 0.02 -1.07 -0.94
C PHE A 24 1.35 -1.75 -0.68
N SER A 25 1.38 -3.09 -0.64
CA SER A 25 2.59 -3.88 -0.39
C SER A 25 3.73 -3.55 -1.36
N LEU A 26 3.41 -3.33 -2.64
CA LEU A 26 4.40 -2.98 -3.68
C LEU A 26 4.93 -1.56 -3.53
N LEU A 27 4.12 -0.61 -3.06
CA LEU A 27 4.45 0.82 -3.08
C LEU A 27 5.01 1.35 -1.76
N HIS A 28 4.56 0.82 -0.63
CA HIS A 28 4.78 1.48 0.67
C HIS A 28 6.11 1.18 1.35
N ASN A 29 6.86 0.15 0.92
CA ASN A 29 7.92 -0.45 1.74
C ASN A 29 9.33 -0.02 1.32
N PRO A 30 9.84 1.11 1.85
CA PRO A 30 11.26 1.37 1.83
C PRO A 30 11.92 0.43 2.85
N CYS A 31 12.86 -0.40 2.39
CA CYS A 31 13.64 -1.19 3.34
C CYS A 31 14.52 -0.28 4.20
N SER A 32 14.73 -0.66 5.46
CA SER A 32 15.53 0.12 6.41
C SER A 32 16.96 0.37 5.92
N THR A 33 17.51 -0.58 5.16
CA THR A 33 18.83 -0.47 4.53
C THR A 33 18.88 0.66 3.50
N THR A 34 17.87 0.83 2.66
CA THR A 34 17.81 1.95 1.69
C THR A 34 17.77 3.29 2.42
N ILE A 35 16.92 3.43 3.44
CA ILE A 35 16.82 4.67 4.23
C ILE A 35 18.15 4.98 4.92
N TYR A 36 18.78 3.95 5.49
CA TYR A 36 20.08 4.08 6.15
C TYR A 36 21.18 4.54 5.18
N THR A 37 21.24 3.96 3.98
CA THR A 37 22.19 4.39 2.94
C THR A 37 21.97 5.84 2.54
N ILE A 38 20.72 6.28 2.31
CA ILE A 38 20.42 7.68 1.98
C ILE A 38 20.93 8.61 3.08
N TYR A 39 20.70 8.27 4.34
CA TYR A 39 21.21 9.07 5.45
C TYR A 39 22.75 9.11 5.47
N LYS A 40 23.41 7.97 5.26
CA LYS A 40 24.87 7.88 5.27
C LYS A 40 25.54 8.68 4.15
N GLU A 41 24.97 8.64 2.95
CA GLU A 41 25.54 9.29 1.76
C GLU A 41 25.19 10.78 1.69
N THR A 42 24.02 11.20 2.20
CA THR A 42 23.59 12.61 2.14
C THR A 42 23.86 13.39 3.42
N GLY A 43 24.08 12.70 4.55
CA GLY A 43 24.16 13.32 5.89
C GLY A 43 22.84 13.94 6.38
N SER A 44 21.74 13.79 5.64
CA SER A 44 20.51 14.56 5.86
C SER A 44 19.34 13.69 6.30
N LYS A 45 18.84 13.96 7.51
CA LYS A 45 17.63 13.33 8.04
C LYS A 45 16.37 13.73 7.26
N LYS A 46 16.36 14.93 6.68
CA LYS A 46 15.23 15.41 5.85
C LYS A 46 15.06 14.54 4.61
N TRP A 47 16.16 14.20 3.94
CA TRP A 47 16.15 13.37 2.73
C TRP A 47 15.83 11.91 3.04
N ALA A 48 16.35 11.37 4.14
CA ALA A 48 15.97 10.03 4.60
C ALA A 48 14.48 9.93 4.96
N ALA A 49 13.93 10.94 5.64
CA ALA A 49 12.50 11.01 5.95
C ALA A 49 11.64 11.14 4.69
N ALA A 50 12.05 11.97 3.72
CA ALA A 50 11.36 12.09 2.44
C ALA A 50 11.32 10.74 1.69
N ALA A 51 12.43 10.01 1.66
CA ALA A 51 12.51 8.68 1.04
C ALA A 51 11.64 7.63 1.74
N ALA A 52 11.34 7.81 3.04
CA ALA A 52 10.42 6.93 3.76
C ALA A 52 8.94 7.30 3.55
N LEU A 53 8.64 8.60 3.57
CA LEU A 53 7.27 9.11 3.55
C LEU A 53 6.66 9.17 2.15
N LEU A 54 7.45 9.44 1.12
CA LEU A 54 6.96 9.51 -0.26
C LEU A 54 6.35 8.18 -0.73
N PRO A 55 7.03 7.02 -0.62
CA PRO A 55 6.46 5.74 -1.05
C PRO A 55 5.20 5.36 -0.25
N LEU A 56 5.21 5.63 1.06
CA LEU A 56 4.06 5.42 1.92
C LEU A 56 2.86 6.27 1.47
N GLY A 57 3.09 7.56 1.23
CA GLY A 57 2.07 8.49 0.73
C GLY A 57 1.51 8.06 -0.63
N MET A 58 2.38 7.58 -1.53
CA MET A 58 1.96 7.01 -2.81
C MET A 58 1.09 5.77 -2.63
N GLY A 59 1.48 4.83 -1.75
CA GLY A 59 0.69 3.64 -1.45
C GLY A 59 -0.72 3.97 -0.95
N PHE A 60 -0.83 4.93 -0.03
CA PHE A 60 -2.13 5.42 0.44
C PHE A 60 -2.93 6.12 -0.67
N ALA A 61 -2.30 6.99 -1.45
CA ALA A 61 -2.98 7.69 -2.54
C ALA A 61 -3.53 6.73 -3.60
N VAL A 62 -2.74 5.75 -4.02
CA VAL A 62 -3.15 4.75 -5.03
C VAL A 62 -4.31 3.90 -4.53
N THR A 63 -4.22 3.36 -3.31
CA THR A 63 -5.30 2.54 -2.74
C THR A 63 -6.58 3.34 -2.52
N PHE A 64 -6.47 4.61 -2.13
CA PHE A 64 -7.61 5.52 -2.04
C PHE A 64 -8.28 5.71 -3.41
N VAL A 65 -7.51 6.05 -4.44
CA VAL A 65 -8.02 6.25 -5.81
C VAL A 65 -8.70 4.99 -6.32
N VAL A 66 -8.07 3.82 -6.18
CA VAL A 66 -8.65 2.52 -6.58
C VAL A 66 -9.97 2.26 -5.85
N ALA A 67 -10.04 2.52 -4.55
CA ALA A 67 -11.28 2.36 -3.79
C ALA A 67 -12.38 3.33 -4.23
N GLN A 68 -12.05 4.58 -4.59
CA GLN A 68 -13.03 5.52 -5.15
C GLN A 68 -13.53 5.07 -6.52
N ILE A 69 -12.63 4.68 -7.43
CA ILE A 69 -13.00 4.18 -8.76
C ILE A 69 -13.89 2.95 -8.62
N TRP A 70 -13.53 2.00 -7.75
CA TRP A 70 -14.35 0.81 -7.50
C TRP A 70 -15.76 1.18 -7.06
N ARG A 71 -15.91 2.12 -6.10
CA ARG A 71 -17.21 2.58 -5.64
C ARG A 71 -18.02 3.30 -6.72
N LEU A 72 -17.37 4.08 -7.58
CA LEU A 72 -18.03 4.74 -8.71
C LEU A 72 -18.52 3.71 -9.72
N VAL A 73 -17.68 2.76 -10.13
CA VAL A 73 -18.05 1.73 -11.11
C VAL A 73 -19.10 0.78 -10.55
N ALA A 74 -18.95 0.31 -9.31
CA ALA A 74 -19.89 -0.61 -8.66
C ALA A 74 -21.21 0.07 -8.24
N GLY A 75 -21.27 1.40 -8.19
CA GLY A 75 -22.51 2.16 -8.00
C GLY A 75 -23.20 2.56 -9.31
N LEU A 76 -22.48 2.46 -10.45
CA LEU A 76 -23.00 2.68 -11.80
C LEU A 76 -23.51 1.38 -12.45
N VAL A 77 -23.14 0.21 -11.91
CA VAL A 77 -23.61 -1.14 -12.28
C VAL A 77 -24.70 -1.58 -11.32
#